data_AF-A0A669DWV1-F1
#
_entry.id   AF-A0A669DWV1-F1
#
_cell.length_a   1.000
_cell.length_b   1.000
_cell.length_c   1.000
_cell.angle_alpha   90.00
_cell.angle_beta   90.00
_cell.angle_gamma   90.00
#
_symmetry.space_group_name_H-M   'P 1'
#
loop_
_entity.id
_entity.type
_entity.pdbx_description
1 polymer ?
#
loop_
_entity_poly.entity_id
_entity_poly.type
_entity_poly.pdbx_seq_one_letter_code
_entity_poly.pdbx_strand_id
1 'polypeptide(L)'
;MSKTTRTAAAAMKFHAFVFILLFVCTYLSLAQGPYGKCCISYVNDIKKKRNIVSYTMQEPDGDCDITAVLFKMKKKSKPVCANPEDDWVQREMKRLDPTMLH
;
A
#
# COMPACT_ATOMS: atom_id res chain seq x y z
N MET A 1 19.55 -55.95 -4.71
CA MET A 1 18.32 -55.14 -4.86
C MET A 1 18.32 -53.91 -3.93
N SER A 2 19.25 -52.94 -4.08
CA SER A 2 19.40 -51.83 -3.11
C SER A 2 19.26 -50.41 -3.71
N LYS A 3 19.08 -50.28 -5.03
CA LYS A 3 19.05 -48.96 -5.70
C LYS A 3 17.66 -48.28 -5.66
N THR A 4 16.57 -49.03 -5.52
CA THR A 4 15.19 -48.52 -5.57
C THR A 4 14.77 -47.72 -4.34
N THR A 5 15.32 -48.04 -3.16
CA THR A 5 14.92 -47.40 -1.89
C THR A 5 15.62 -46.05 -1.65
N ARG A 6 16.81 -45.84 -2.25
CA ARG A 6 17.58 -44.58 -2.15
C ARG A 6 16.99 -43.46 -3.01
N THR A 7 16.44 -43.79 -4.18
CA THR A 7 15.83 -42.83 -5.11
C THR A 7 14.47 -42.32 -4.63
N ALA A 8 13.67 -43.16 -3.99
CA ALA A 8 12.37 -42.76 -3.42
C ALA A 8 12.51 -41.79 -2.22
N ALA A 9 13.51 -42.03 -1.36
CA ALA A 9 13.79 -41.16 -0.22
C ALA A 9 14.33 -39.78 -0.64
N ALA A 10 15.15 -39.72 -1.70
CA ALA A 10 15.64 -38.46 -2.26
C ALA A 10 14.54 -37.68 -2.99
N ALA A 11 13.66 -38.39 -3.72
CA ALA A 11 12.50 -37.79 -4.39
C ALA A 11 11.50 -37.21 -3.39
N MET A 12 11.15 -37.93 -2.31
CA MET A 12 10.25 -37.41 -1.26
C MET A 12 10.86 -36.21 -0.53
N LYS A 13 12.18 -36.21 -0.29
CA LYS A 13 12.88 -35.07 0.30
C LYS A 13 12.85 -33.85 -0.62
N PHE A 14 13.08 -34.03 -1.92
CA PHE A 14 12.99 -32.93 -2.89
C PHE A 14 11.59 -32.33 -2.96
N HIS A 15 10.55 -33.18 -2.96
CA HIS A 15 9.16 -32.71 -2.91
C HIS A 15 8.88 -31.96 -1.61
N ALA A 16 9.31 -32.50 -0.46
CA ALA A 16 9.17 -31.83 0.83
C ALA A 16 9.87 -30.46 0.86
N PHE A 17 11.09 -30.35 0.31
CA PHE A 17 11.79 -29.06 0.20
C PHE A 17 11.04 -28.07 -0.68
N VAL A 18 10.50 -28.50 -1.82
CA VAL A 18 9.69 -27.65 -2.70
C VAL A 18 8.43 -27.18 -1.98
N PHE A 19 7.71 -28.06 -1.28
CA PHE A 19 6.53 -27.69 -0.50
C PHE A 19 6.87 -26.71 0.63
N ILE A 20 7.97 -26.91 1.35
CA ILE A 20 8.43 -26.00 2.40
C ILE A 20 8.79 -24.63 1.80
N LEU A 21 9.51 -24.59 0.69
CA LEU A 21 9.84 -23.35 -0.03
C LEU A 21 8.60 -22.60 -0.46
N LEU A 22 7.61 -23.30 -1.04
CA LEU A 22 6.34 -22.69 -1.44
C LEU A 22 5.59 -22.12 -0.23
N PHE A 23 5.55 -22.85 0.88
CA PHE A 23 4.87 -22.41 2.10
C PHE A 23 5.55 -21.18 2.73
N VAL A 24 6.88 -21.13 2.71
CA VAL A 24 7.65 -19.96 3.16
C VAL A 24 7.41 -18.76 2.24
N CYS A 25 7.43 -18.96 0.92
CA CYS A 25 7.16 -17.90 -0.06
C CYS A 25 5.75 -17.34 0.05
N THR A 26 4.73 -18.18 0.24
CA THR A 26 3.35 -17.72 0.45
C THR A 26 3.24 -16.99 1.78
N TYR A 27 3.84 -17.49 2.86
CA TYR A 27 3.83 -16.83 4.17
C TYR A 27 4.51 -15.45 4.14
N LEU A 28 5.67 -15.33 3.48
CA LEU A 28 6.34 -14.03 3.26
C LEU A 28 5.51 -13.08 2.38
N SER A 29 4.74 -13.61 1.43
CA SER A 29 3.85 -12.80 0.59
C SER A 29 2.60 -12.35 1.36
N LEU A 30 2.15 -13.12 2.36
CA LEU A 30 1.06 -12.71 3.27
C LEU A 30 1.55 -11.71 4.32
N ALA A 31 2.81 -11.82 4.76
CA ALA A 31 3.44 -10.86 5.66
C ALA A 31 3.61 -9.48 5.00
N GLN A 32 3.61 -9.42 3.67
CA GLN A 32 3.23 -8.21 2.95
C GLN A 32 1.72 -8.01 3.10
N GLY A 33 1.31 -7.64 4.32
CA GLY A 33 0.07 -6.89 4.49
C GLY A 33 0.10 -5.66 3.59
N PRO A 34 -0.98 -4.87 3.52
CA PRO A 34 -0.89 -3.57 2.92
C PRO A 34 0.01 -2.72 3.82
N TYR A 35 1.33 -2.94 3.81
CA TYR A 35 2.32 -1.96 4.25
C TYR A 35 1.92 -0.72 3.50
N GLY A 36 1.23 0.16 4.24
CA GLY A 36 0.49 1.25 3.69
C GLY A 36 1.47 2.00 2.82
N LYS A 37 1.04 2.40 1.63
CA LYS A 37 1.78 3.42 0.89
C LYS A 37 1.62 4.73 1.66
N CYS A 38 2.18 4.79 2.87
CA CYS A 38 2.17 5.96 3.71
C CYS A 38 2.78 7.08 2.90
N CYS A 39 2.19 8.26 3.01
CA CYS A 39 2.85 9.46 2.55
C CYS A 39 4.13 9.66 3.37
N ILE A 40 5.26 9.86 2.68
CA ILE A 40 6.54 10.25 3.28
C ILE A 40 6.92 11.70 2.93
N SER A 41 6.16 12.32 2.04
CA SER A 41 6.35 13.70 1.60
C SER A 41 5.07 14.26 0.98
N TYR A 42 4.99 15.58 0.92
CA TYR A 42 3.88 16.31 0.33
C TYR A 42 4.24 16.89 -1.03
N VAL A 43 3.25 17.02 -1.90
CA VAL A 43 3.38 17.86 -3.10
C VAL A 43 3.12 19.32 -2.75
N ASN A 44 3.89 20.23 -3.36
CA ASN A 44 3.67 21.67 -3.16
C ASN A 44 2.40 22.18 -3.83
N ASP A 45 2.01 21.61 -4.99
CA ASP A 45 0.75 21.94 -5.67
C ASP A 45 0.35 20.88 -6.72
N ILE A 46 -0.92 20.89 -7.12
CA ILE A 46 -1.48 20.08 -8.20
C ILE A 46 -1.94 21.00 -9.35
N LYS A 47 -1.26 20.91 -10.51
CA LYS A 47 -1.57 21.72 -11.70
C LYS A 47 -3.01 21.57 -12.22
N LYS A 48 -3.61 20.38 -12.09
CA LYS A 48 -4.95 20.07 -12.61
C LYS A 48 -5.92 19.69 -11.48
N LYS A 49 -6.19 20.64 -10.57
CA LYS A 49 -7.09 20.44 -9.40
C LYS A 49 -8.47 19.90 -9.77
N ARG A 50 -9.01 20.28 -10.94
CA ARG A 50 -10.26 19.74 -11.52
C ARG A 50 -10.29 18.21 -11.69
N ASN A 51 -9.13 17.55 -11.67
CA ASN A 51 -9.04 16.10 -11.79
C ASN A 51 -9.09 15.39 -10.42
N ILE A 52 -9.13 16.13 -9.31
CA ILE A 52 -9.30 15.57 -7.96
C ILE A 52 -10.77 15.17 -7.81
N VAL A 53 -11.00 13.89 -7.54
CA VAL A 53 -12.34 13.29 -7.47
C VAL A 53 -12.80 13.10 -6.03
N SER A 54 -11.88 12.75 -5.14
CA SER A 54 -12.14 12.56 -3.72
C SER A 54 -10.84 12.70 -2.95
N TYR A 55 -10.92 12.72 -1.62
CA TYR A 55 -9.77 12.64 -0.75
C TYR A 55 -10.00 11.63 0.38
N THR A 56 -8.94 11.24 1.04
CA THR A 56 -8.95 10.42 2.27
C THR A 56 -7.90 10.98 3.21
N MET A 57 -8.19 10.98 4.51
CA MET A 57 -7.21 11.36 5.53
C MET A 57 -6.35 10.14 5.86
N GLN A 58 -5.04 10.34 5.88
CA GLN A 58 -4.08 9.46 6.53
C GLN A 58 -3.75 10.09 7.88
N GLU A 59 -4.02 9.35 8.94
CA GLU A 59 -3.59 9.68 10.29
C GLU A 59 -2.25 9.01 10.58
N PRO A 60 -1.45 9.56 11.50
CA PRO A 60 -0.26 8.89 11.96
C PRO A 60 -0.65 7.74 12.90
N ASP A 61 -0.62 6.52 12.39
CA ASP A 61 -0.63 5.30 13.19
C ASP A 61 0.80 4.77 13.29
N GLY A 62 1.09 3.80 14.17
CA GLY A 62 2.46 3.34 14.43
C GLY A 62 3.29 2.88 13.21
N ASP A 63 2.68 2.80 12.01
CA ASP A 63 3.31 2.53 10.72
C ASP A 63 3.47 3.77 9.81
N CYS A 64 2.63 4.81 9.96
CA CYS A 64 2.73 6.07 9.19
C CYS A 64 3.12 7.25 10.11
N ASP A 65 4.24 7.91 9.84
CA ASP A 65 4.73 8.98 10.74
C ASP A 65 4.06 10.35 10.54
N ILE A 66 3.35 10.57 9.43
CA ILE A 66 2.82 11.90 9.06
C ILE A 66 1.32 11.87 8.75
N THR A 67 0.63 12.94 9.14
CA THR A 67 -0.75 13.21 8.69
C THR A 67 -0.72 13.68 7.24
N ALA A 68 -1.55 13.10 6.38
CA ALA A 68 -1.59 13.48 4.96
C ALA A 68 -2.99 13.43 4.36
N VAL A 69 -3.25 14.31 3.41
CA VAL A 69 -4.46 14.25 2.57
C VAL A 69 -4.12 13.49 1.30
N LEU A 70 -4.80 12.37 1.07
CA LEU A 70 -4.62 11.52 -0.10
C LEU A 70 -5.64 11.88 -1.17
N PHE A 71 -5.26 12.75 -2.10
CA PHE A 71 -6.12 13.13 -3.22
C PHE A 71 -6.19 12.02 -4.28
N LYS A 72 -7.39 11.51 -4.53
CA LYS A 72 -7.67 10.56 -5.62
C LYS A 72 -7.88 11.32 -6.92
N MET A 73 -7.02 11.06 -7.90
CA MET A 73 -7.07 11.71 -9.22
C MET A 73 -7.82 10.83 -10.22
N LYS A 74 -8.68 11.42 -11.07
CA LYS A 74 -9.50 10.70 -12.07
C LYS A 74 -8.71 9.74 -12.98
N LYS A 75 -7.45 10.07 -13.29
CA LYS A 75 -6.59 9.32 -14.22
C LYS A 75 -5.36 8.69 -13.57
N LYS A 76 -5.20 8.73 -12.25
CA LYS A 76 -4.07 8.10 -11.56
C LYS A 76 -4.56 7.00 -10.65
N SER A 77 -3.88 5.86 -10.69
CA SER A 77 -4.13 4.74 -9.77
C SER A 77 -3.62 5.01 -8.36
N LYS A 78 -2.55 5.80 -8.22
CA LYS A 78 -2.00 6.20 -6.93
C LYS A 78 -2.54 7.56 -6.49
N PRO A 79 -2.93 7.72 -5.21
CA PRO A 79 -3.29 9.02 -4.67
C PRO A 79 -2.08 9.96 -4.64
N VAL A 80 -2.35 11.25 -4.57
CA VAL A 80 -1.35 12.29 -4.39
C VAL A 80 -1.39 12.76 -2.94
N CYS A 81 -0.26 12.67 -2.25
CA CYS A 81 -0.08 13.13 -0.87
C CYS A 81 0.04 14.66 -0.84
N ALA A 82 -0.77 15.31 -0.01
CA ALA A 82 -0.73 16.75 0.20
C ALA A 82 -0.81 17.09 1.70
N ASN A 83 -0.22 18.22 2.07
CA ASN A 83 -0.17 18.69 3.45
C ASN A 83 -1.55 19.26 3.87
N PRO A 84 -2.22 18.75 4.91
CA PRO A 84 -3.50 19.30 5.38
C PRO A 84 -3.43 20.78 5.81
N GLU A 85 -2.24 21.29 6.15
CA GLU A 85 -2.05 22.67 6.60
C GLU A 85 -1.96 23.68 5.43
N ASP A 86 -1.79 23.21 4.19
CA ASP A 86 -1.69 24.09 3.04
C ASP A 86 -3.06 24.68 2.66
N ASP A 87 -3.14 26.00 2.48
CA ASP A 87 -4.39 26.69 2.12
C ASP A 87 -5.08 26.12 0.87
N TRP A 88 -4.29 25.69 -0.13
CA TRP A 88 -4.84 25.13 -1.36
C TRP A 88 -5.47 23.75 -1.13
N VAL A 89 -4.93 22.97 -0.19
CA VAL A 89 -5.44 21.65 0.18
C VAL A 89 -6.77 21.82 0.91
N GLN A 90 -6.84 22.71 1.89
CA GLN A 90 -8.07 23.00 2.63
C GLN A 90 -9.19 23.51 1.71
N ARG A 91 -8.87 24.37 0.73
CA ARG A 91 -9.85 24.80 -0.28
C ARG A 91 -10.39 23.64 -1.12
N GLU A 92 -9.53 22.72 -1.53
CA GLU A 92 -9.96 21.54 -2.30
C GLU A 92 -10.73 20.54 -1.44
N MET A 93 -10.36 20.34 -0.18
CA MET A 93 -11.13 19.55 0.78
C MET A 93 -12.53 20.12 0.95
N LYS A 94 -12.65 21.43 1.22
CA LYS A 94 -13.95 22.11 1.34
C LYS A 94 -14.79 22.03 0.06
N ARG A 95 -14.15 22.06 -1.11
CA ARG A 95 -14.84 21.90 -2.40
C ARG A 95 -15.41 20.49 -2.56
N LEU A 96 -14.72 19.48 -2.06
CA LEU A 96 -15.09 18.06 -2.18
C LEU A 96 -16.04 17.62 -1.06
N ASP A 97 -15.89 18.20 0.13
CA ASP A 97 -16.72 17.97 1.31
C ASP A 97 -17.02 19.32 1.99
N PRO A 98 -18.13 19.97 1.62
CA PRO A 98 -18.52 21.26 2.20
C PRO A 98 -18.89 21.18 3.68
N THR A 99 -19.11 19.97 4.22
CA THR A 99 -19.61 19.70 5.56
C THR A 99 -18.51 19.44 6.60
N MET A 100 -17.27 19.16 6.18
CA MET A 100 -16.18 18.73 7.08
C MET A 100 -15.46 19.84 7.88
N LEU A 101 -15.86 21.10 7.76
CA LEU A 101 -15.23 22.25 8.46
C LEU A 101 -16.12 22.88 9.54
N HIS A 102 -17.12 22.14 10.02
CA HIS A 102 -17.98 22.52 11.15
C HIS A 102 -17.74 21.63 12.36
#